data_AF-F5W007-F1
#
_entry.id   AF-F5W007-F1
#
_cell.length_a   1.000
_cell.length_b   1.000
_cell.length_c   1.000
_cell.angle_alpha   90.00
_cell.angle_beta   90.00
_cell.angle_gamma   90.00
#
_symmetry.space_group_name_H-M   'P 1'
#
loop_
_entity.id
_entity.type
_entity.pdbx_description
1 polymer ?
#
loop_
_entity_poly.entity_id
_entity_poly.type
_entity_poly.pdbx_seq_one_letter_code
_entity_poly.pdbx_strand_id
1 'polypeptide(L)'
;MSEIKWIKITTDIFDDEKICLIDALPDHDAILVIWFKILALAGKHNRNGLLMMSDKVHYTDEMLATIFRRPLNTVRMALGIFEQFGMVEIIDGIIALPNWEKHQNIDGMEKIKTQTRNRVARYREKQKILCLVTLHVTLQ
;
A
#
# COMPACT_ATOMS: atom_id res chain seq x y z
N MET A 1 1.34 8.00 -11.55
CA MET A 1 2.28 7.04 -10.95
C MET A 1 1.75 5.63 -11.16
N SER A 2 2.60 4.59 -11.22
CA SER A 2 2.15 3.20 -11.36
C SER A 2 1.29 2.80 -10.17
N GLU A 3 0.06 2.38 -10.40
CA GLU A 3 -0.88 1.87 -9.39
C GLU A 3 -0.22 0.74 -8.59
N ILE A 4 -0.20 0.86 -7.26
CA ILE A 4 0.25 -0.22 -6.37
C ILE A 4 -0.89 -1.24 -6.28
N LYS A 5 -0.64 -2.45 -6.77
CA LYS A 5 -1.64 -3.51 -6.86
C LYS A 5 -1.70 -4.44 -5.65
N TRP A 6 -0.65 -4.46 -4.81
CA TRP A 6 -0.54 -5.38 -3.68
C TRP A 6 0.29 -4.77 -2.54
N ILE A 7 -0.02 -5.18 -1.32
CA ILE A 7 0.81 -5.03 -0.12
C ILE A 7 1.36 -6.40 0.28
N LYS A 8 2.55 -6.45 0.87
CA LYS A 8 3.07 -7.68 1.47
C LYS A 8 2.68 -7.70 2.94
N ILE A 9 2.31 -8.87 3.42
CA ILE A 9 2.00 -9.16 4.82
C ILE A 9 2.86 -10.34 5.21
N THR A 10 3.49 -10.29 6.39
CA THR A 10 4.30 -11.41 6.87
C THR A 10 3.40 -12.57 7.26
N THR A 11 3.89 -13.80 7.10
CA THR A 11 3.09 -15.01 7.37
C THR A 11 2.83 -15.23 8.87
N ASP A 12 3.63 -14.59 9.70
CA ASP A 12 3.60 -14.58 11.17
C ASP A 12 2.89 -13.34 11.73
N ILE A 13 2.12 -12.59 10.91
CA ILE A 13 1.44 -11.37 11.38
C ILE A 13 0.52 -11.63 12.59
N PHE A 14 -0.06 -12.83 12.70
CA PHE A 14 -0.93 -13.20 13.82
C PHE A 14 -0.16 -13.62 15.08
N ASP A 15 1.17 -13.77 14.97
CA ASP A 15 2.08 -14.00 16.09
C ASP A 15 2.67 -12.67 16.61
N ASP A 16 2.41 -11.54 15.94
CA ASP A 16 2.81 -10.21 16.41
C ASP A 16 2.10 -9.90 17.74
N GLU A 17 2.87 -9.50 18.74
CA GLU A 17 2.37 -9.27 20.10
C GLU A 17 1.20 -8.29 20.14
N LYS A 18 1.21 -7.25 19.31
CA LYS A 18 0.13 -6.25 19.27
C LYS A 18 -1.12 -6.84 18.63
N ILE A 19 -0.96 -7.66 17.59
CA ILE A 19 -2.07 -8.37 16.96
C ILE A 19 -2.68 -9.37 17.95
N CYS A 20 -1.88 -10.14 18.68
CA CYS A 20 -2.39 -11.04 19.72
C CYS A 20 -3.15 -10.28 20.82
N LEU A 21 -2.64 -9.12 21.24
CA LEU A 21 -3.31 -8.28 22.24
C LEU A 21 -4.64 -7.72 21.72
N ILE A 22 -4.72 -7.32 20.44
CA ILE A 22 -5.97 -6.91 19.80
C ILE A 22 -6.95 -8.07 19.74
N ASP A 23 -6.49 -9.28 19.42
CA ASP A 23 -7.33 -10.48 19.29
C ASP A 23 -8.00 -10.88 20.61
N ALA A 24 -7.39 -10.50 21.74
CA ALA A 24 -7.96 -10.69 23.07
C ALA A 24 -9.03 -9.64 23.45
N LEU A 25 -9.23 -8.58 22.66
CA LEU A 25 -10.23 -7.53 22.94
C LEU A 25 -11.64 -7.93 22.48
N PRO A 26 -12.69 -7.34 23.08
CA PRO A 26 -14.02 -7.35 22.48
C PRO A 26 -13.99 -6.75 21.07
N ASP A 27 -14.83 -7.27 20.18
CA ASP A 27 -14.92 -6.84 18.78
C ASP A 27 -13.59 -6.90 18.00
N HIS A 28 -12.66 -7.79 18.38
CA HIS A 28 -11.35 -7.96 17.72
C HIS A 28 -11.46 -8.10 16.20
N ASP A 29 -12.44 -8.86 15.69
CA ASP A 29 -12.69 -8.99 14.25
C ASP A 29 -12.90 -7.62 13.56
N ALA A 30 -13.65 -6.72 14.20
CA ALA A 30 -13.90 -5.40 13.64
C ALA A 30 -12.62 -4.55 13.65
N ILE A 31 -11.86 -4.61 14.74
CA ILE A 31 -10.59 -3.89 14.91
C ILE A 31 -9.56 -4.38 13.89
N LEU A 32 -9.32 -5.68 13.80
CA LEU A 32 -8.38 -6.30 12.85
C LEU A 32 -8.76 -5.98 11.40
N VAL A 33 -10.05 -6.05 11.04
CA VAL A 33 -10.50 -5.66 9.70
C VAL A 33 -10.23 -4.18 9.41
N ILE A 34 -10.37 -3.29 10.39
CA ILE A 34 -10.01 -1.87 10.21
C ILE A 34 -8.50 -1.73 10.01
N TRP A 35 -7.68 -2.47 10.76
CA TRP A 35 -6.22 -2.47 10.58
C TRP A 35 -5.81 -2.86 9.15
N PHE A 36 -6.33 -3.97 8.63
CA PHE A 36 -6.03 -4.38 7.24
C PHE A 36 -6.55 -3.38 6.19
N LYS A 37 -7.69 -2.73 6.45
CA LYS A 37 -8.19 -1.66 5.56
C LYS A 37 -7.27 -0.44 5.57
N ILE A 38 -6.71 -0.06 6.71
CA ILE A 38 -5.70 0.99 6.83
C ILE A 38 -4.44 0.62 6.04
N LEU A 39 -3.91 -0.60 6.20
CA LEU A 39 -2.74 -1.08 5.45
C LEU A 39 -2.98 -1.04 3.94
N ALA A 40 -4.14 -1.51 3.48
CA ALA A 40 -4.51 -1.47 2.07
C ALA A 40 -4.65 -0.02 1.54
N LEU A 41 -5.20 0.89 2.34
CA LEU A 41 -5.35 2.29 1.99
C LEU A 41 -3.99 3.01 1.88
N ALA A 42 -3.09 2.79 2.85
CA ALA A 42 -1.73 3.29 2.82
C ALA A 42 -0.95 2.74 1.61
N GLY A 43 -1.12 1.45 1.31
CA GLY A 43 -0.56 0.81 0.12
C GLY A 43 -1.04 1.40 -1.20
N LYS A 44 -2.35 1.67 -1.32
CA LYS A 44 -2.96 2.25 -2.52
C LYS A 44 -2.42 3.65 -2.83
N HIS A 45 -2.29 4.49 -1.81
CA HIS A 45 -1.86 5.89 -1.98
C HIS A 45 -0.35 6.07 -2.00
N ASN A 46 0.38 5.17 -1.34
CA ASN A 46 1.84 5.19 -1.25
C ASN A 46 2.44 6.55 -0.85
N ARG A 47 1.92 7.13 0.23
CA ARG A 47 2.32 8.45 0.73
C ARG A 47 3.22 8.33 1.96
N ASN A 48 4.19 7.41 1.92
CA ASN A 48 5.10 7.13 3.03
C ASN A 48 4.38 6.85 4.38
N GLY A 49 3.24 6.15 4.33
CA GLY A 49 2.44 5.83 5.51
C GLY A 49 1.43 6.89 5.92
N LEU A 50 1.42 8.08 5.30
CA LEU A 50 0.38 9.09 5.57
C LEU A 50 -0.96 8.67 4.92
N LEU A 51 -2.03 8.69 5.70
CA LEU A 51 -3.38 8.44 5.20
C LEU A 51 -3.96 9.70 4.55
N MET A 52 -3.65 9.88 3.27
CA MET A 52 -4.09 11.03 2.48
C MET A 52 -5.09 10.63 1.39
N MET A 53 -6.22 11.33 1.30
CA MET A 53 -7.15 11.19 0.18
C MET A 53 -6.59 11.87 -1.09
N SER A 54 -5.90 12.99 -0.92
CA SER A 54 -5.23 13.77 -1.98
C SER A 54 -4.00 14.48 -1.42
N ASP A 55 -3.26 15.24 -2.24
CA ASP A 55 -2.07 15.98 -1.78
C ASP A 55 -2.34 16.95 -0.61
N LYS A 56 -3.58 17.42 -0.45
CA LYS A 56 -3.96 18.46 0.51
C LYS A 56 -4.96 18.02 1.57
N VAL A 57 -5.49 16.80 1.45
CA VAL A 57 -6.58 16.33 2.31
C VAL A 57 -6.18 14.99 2.93
N HIS A 58 -5.99 14.98 4.24
CA HIS A 58 -5.84 13.75 5.02
C HIS A 58 -7.21 13.12 5.30
N TYR A 59 -7.23 11.81 5.51
CA TYR A 59 -8.44 11.14 5.95
C TYR A 59 -8.73 11.49 7.41
N THR A 60 -9.98 11.83 7.71
CA THR A 60 -10.51 11.92 9.09
C THR A 60 -11.17 10.60 9.49
N ASP A 61 -11.48 10.43 10.77
CA ASP A 61 -12.20 9.24 11.25
C ASP A 61 -13.60 9.09 10.63
N GLU A 62 -14.31 10.19 10.32
CA GLU A 62 -15.60 10.16 9.63
C GLU A 62 -15.47 9.67 8.18
N MET A 63 -14.41 10.12 7.50
CA MET A 63 -14.12 9.67 6.15
C MET A 63 -13.76 8.19 6.15
N LEU A 64 -12.91 7.75 7.09
CA LEU A 64 -12.53 6.35 7.26
C LEU A 64 -13.74 5.47 7.58
N ALA A 65 -14.62 5.89 8.49
CA ALA A 65 -15.88 5.19 8.80
C ALA A 65 -16.74 4.96 7.54
N THR A 66 -16.84 5.99 6.70
CA THR A 66 -17.59 5.92 5.44
C THR A 66 -16.97 4.91 4.47
N ILE A 67 -15.67 5.01 4.17
CA ILE A 67 -15.02 4.13 3.18
C ILE A 67 -14.83 2.70 3.70
N PHE A 68 -14.64 2.54 5.01
CA PHE A 68 -14.53 1.23 5.65
C PHE A 68 -15.89 0.59 5.88
N ARG A 69 -17.00 1.33 5.73
CA ARG A 69 -18.35 0.83 5.99
C ARG A 69 -18.45 0.23 7.39
N ARG A 70 -17.99 1.01 8.37
CA ARG A 70 -18.01 0.68 9.80
C ARG A 70 -18.62 1.85 10.58
N PRO A 71 -19.27 1.59 11.73
CA PRO A 71 -19.75 2.67 12.59
C PRO A 71 -18.60 3.61 13.01
N LEU A 72 -18.88 4.92 13.07
CA LEU A 72 -17.90 5.93 13.44
C LEU A 72 -17.21 5.62 14.77
N ASN A 73 -18.00 5.23 15.78
CA ASN A 73 -17.47 4.90 17.10
C ASN A 73 -16.54 3.68 17.07
N THR A 74 -16.81 2.69 16.23
CA THR A 74 -15.92 1.53 16.05
C THR A 74 -14.60 1.94 15.40
N VAL A 75 -14.62 2.86 14.43
CA VAL A 75 -13.39 3.38 13.80
C VAL A 75 -12.58 4.21 14.78
N ARG A 76 -13.22 5.10 15.55
CA ARG A 76 -12.57 5.89 16.60
C ARG A 76 -11.91 5.02 17.67
N MET A 77 -12.65 4.01 18.14
CA MET A 77 -12.13 3.02 19.09
C MET A 77 -10.90 2.30 18.53
N ALA A 78 -10.98 1.79 17.30
CA ALA A 78 -9.86 1.10 16.65
C ALA A 78 -8.64 2.02 16.48
N LEU A 79 -8.83 3.26 16.02
CA LEU A 79 -7.75 4.24 15.89
C LEU A 79 -7.08 4.54 17.23
N GLY A 80 -7.85 4.68 18.32
CA GLY A 80 -7.30 4.86 19.67
C GLY A 80 -6.47 3.67 20.15
N ILE A 81 -6.91 2.44 19.86
CA ILE A 81 -6.14 1.22 20.18
C ILE A 81 -4.83 1.19 19.38
N PHE A 82 -4.89 1.49 18.08
CA PHE A 82 -3.71 1.52 17.23
C PHE A 82 -2.72 2.60 17.65
N GLU A 83 -3.21 3.78 18.05
CA GLU A 83 -2.37 4.85 18.57
C GLU A 83 -1.70 4.43 19.89
N GLN A 84 -2.47 3.85 20.83
CA GLN A 84 -1.94 3.34 22.08
C GLN A 84 -0.85 2.28 21.89
N PHE A 85 -1.00 1.41 20.88
CA PHE A 85 -0.02 0.38 20.55
C PHE A 85 1.09 0.88 19.61
N GLY A 86 1.12 2.17 19.25
CA GLY A 86 2.11 2.75 18.34
C GLY A 86 2.08 2.11 16.94
N MET A 87 0.91 1.63 16.52
CA MET A 87 0.65 1.11 15.17
C MET A 87 0.28 2.23 14.21
N VAL A 88 -0.27 3.34 14.72
CA VAL A 88 -0.44 4.61 14.03
C VAL A 88 0.02 5.76 14.94
N GLU A 89 0.33 6.91 14.34
CA GLU A 89 0.55 8.17 15.02
C GLU A 89 -0.53 9.16 14.55
N ILE A 90 -1.14 9.91 15.48
CA ILE A 90 -2.14 10.93 15.16
C ILE A 90 -1.63 12.29 15.66
N ILE A 91 -1.27 13.18 14.73
CA ILE A 91 -0.75 14.52 15.06
C ILE A 91 -1.63 15.53 14.34
N ASP A 92 -2.29 16.42 15.10
CA ASP A 92 -3.24 17.41 14.56
C ASP A 92 -4.32 16.79 13.65
N GLY A 93 -4.76 15.56 13.96
CA GLY A 93 -5.73 14.80 13.18
C GLY A 93 -5.18 14.12 11.93
N ILE A 94 -3.87 14.25 11.66
CA ILE A 94 -3.17 13.54 10.58
C ILE A 94 -2.78 12.15 11.08
N ILE A 95 -3.28 11.11 10.39
CA ILE A 95 -2.99 9.71 10.72
C ILE A 95 -1.83 9.21 9.86
N ALA A 96 -0.77 8.73 10.50
CA ALA A 96 0.41 8.16 9.85
C ALA A 96 0.74 6.76 10.38
N LEU A 97 1.25 5.89 9.51
CA LEU A 97 1.79 4.59 9.90
C LEU A 97 3.31 4.72 10.12
N PRO A 98 3.81 4.60 11.37
CA PRO A 98 5.23 4.64 11.63
C PRO A 98 5.94 3.47 10.94
N ASN A 99 7.20 3.67 10.53
CA ASN A 99 8.02 2.66 9.87
C ASN A 99 7.41 2.03 8.58
N TRP A 100 6.48 2.72 7.90
CA TRP A 100 5.81 2.22 6.70
C TRP A 100 6.77 1.74 5.60
N GLU A 101 7.95 2.37 5.46
CA GLU A 101 8.98 1.98 4.50
C GLU A 101 9.44 0.52 4.66
N LYS A 102 9.45 -0.02 5.90
CA LYS A 102 9.81 -1.44 6.16
C LYS A 102 8.73 -2.41 5.70
N HIS A 103 7.47 -1.97 5.71
CA HIS A 103 6.34 -2.74 5.17
C HIS A 103 6.28 -2.67 3.64
N GLN A 104 7.11 -1.83 3.03
CA GLN A 104 7.10 -1.60 1.61
C GLN A 104 8.22 -2.35 0.90
N ASN A 105 7.87 -3.20 -0.06
CA ASN A 105 8.83 -3.86 -0.94
C ASN A 105 9.29 -2.91 -2.07
N ILE A 106 9.82 -1.74 -1.70
CA ILE A 106 10.31 -0.70 -2.64
C ILE A 106 11.33 -1.32 -3.60
N ASP A 107 12.29 -2.06 -3.07
CA ASP A 107 13.36 -2.71 -3.82
C ASP A 107 12.86 -3.71 -4.87
N GLY A 108 11.85 -4.50 -4.53
CA GLY A 108 11.25 -5.45 -5.48
C GLY A 108 10.48 -4.73 -6.59
N MET A 109 9.81 -3.63 -6.27
CA MET A 109 9.06 -2.84 -7.25
C MET A 109 9.97 -2.04 -8.18
N GLU A 110 11.08 -1.51 -7.67
CA GLU A 110 12.12 -0.89 -8.51
C GLU A 110 12.81 -1.91 -9.42
N LYS A 111 13.11 -3.11 -8.91
CA LYS A 111 13.63 -4.23 -9.71
C LYS A 111 12.67 -4.62 -10.83
N ILE A 112 11.36 -4.73 -10.55
CA ILE A 112 10.35 -5.04 -11.58
C ILE A 112 10.26 -3.90 -12.61
N LYS A 113 10.30 -2.63 -12.18
CA LYS A 113 10.30 -1.47 -13.09
C LYS A 113 11.52 -1.48 -14.01
N THR A 114 12.72 -1.68 -13.47
CA THR A 114 13.96 -1.74 -14.25
C THR A 114 13.97 -2.93 -15.21
N GLN A 115 13.57 -4.12 -14.75
CA GLN A 115 13.44 -5.30 -15.62
C GLN A 115 12.44 -5.07 -16.75
N THR A 116 11.30 -4.45 -16.46
CA THR A 116 10.28 -4.12 -17.48
C THR A 116 10.81 -3.12 -18.49
N ARG A 117 11.48 -2.05 -18.05
CA ARG A 117 12.15 -1.07 -18.93
C ARG A 117 13.16 -1.75 -19.86
N ASN A 118 14.01 -2.61 -19.31
CA ASN A 118 15.03 -3.34 -20.07
C ASN A 118 14.38 -4.31 -21.09
N ARG A 119 13.31 -5.00 -20.70
CA ARG A 119 12.56 -5.89 -21.60
C ARG A 119 11.95 -5.13 -22.78
N VAL A 120 11.30 -3.99 -22.52
CA VAL A 120 10.70 -3.15 -23.57
C VAL A 120 11.76 -2.55 -24.49
N ALA A 121 12.90 -2.11 -23.95
CA ALA A 121 14.02 -1.61 -24.74
C ALA A 121 14.54 -2.68 -25.72
N ARG A 122 14.84 -3.89 -25.21
CA ARG A 122 15.27 -5.04 -26.04
C ARG A 122 14.24 -5.41 -27.11
N TYR A 123 12.95 -5.37 -26.77
CA TYR A 123 11.88 -5.63 -27.74
C TYR A 123 11.89 -4.59 -28.88
N ARG A 124 12.00 -3.30 -28.55
CA ARG A 124 12.08 -2.21 -29.55
C ARG A 124 13.31 -2.33 -30.44
N GLU A 125 14.47 -2.69 -29.90
CA GLU A 125 15.69 -2.94 -30.67
C GLU A 125 15.49 -4.09 -31.66
N LYS A 126 14.96 -5.22 -31.20
CA LYS A 126 14.66 -6.37 -32.07
C LYS A 126 13.67 -6.01 -33.19
N GLN A 127 12.65 -5.21 -32.90
CA GLN A 127 11.69 -4.72 -33.90
C GLN A 127 12.36 -3.81 -34.94
N LYS A 128 13.26 -2.91 -34.53
CA LYS A 128 14.04 -2.06 -35.46
C LYS A 128 14.92 -2.89 -36.38
N ILE A 129 15.65 -3.87 -35.83
CA ILE A 129 16.51 -4.77 -36.59
C ILE A 129 15.66 -5.59 -37.58
N LEU A 130 14.54 -6.17 -37.13
CA LEU A 130 13.67 -6.95 -37.99
C LEU A 130 13.14 -6.12 -39.16
N CYS A 131 12.69 -4.89 -38.89
CA CYS A 131 12.19 -3.96 -39.91
C CYS A 131 13.28 -3.58 -40.95
N LEU A 132 14.51 -3.32 -40.49
CA LEU A 132 15.66 -3.03 -41.35
C LEU A 132 16.04 -4.22 -42.23
N VAL A 133 16.00 -5.44 -41.69
CA VAL A 133 16.29 -6.67 -42.44
C VAL A 133 15.22 -6.91 -43.52
N THR A 134 13.93 -6.73 -43.20
CA THR A 134 12.86 -6.87 -44.22
C THR A 134 12.98 -5.87 -45.36
N LEU A 135 13.38 -4.62 -45.09
CA LEU A 135 13.57 -3.60 -46.13
C LEU A 135 14.69 -3.97 -47.11
N HIS A 136 15.77 -4.59 -46.63
CA HIS A 136 16.91 -4.96 -47.47
C HIS A 136 16.57 -6.14 -48.42
N VAL A 137 15.73 -7.07 -47.97
CA VAL A 137 15.28 -8.22 -48.78
C VAL A 137 14.27 -7.82 -49.85
N THR A 138 13.47 -6.77 -49.64
CA THR A 138 12.50 -6.28 -50.64
C THR A 138 13.09 -5.37 -51.71
N LEU A 139 14.36 -4.97 -51.62
CA LEU A 139 15.04 -4.05 -52.54
C LEU A 139 16.08 -4.75 -53.45
N GLN A 140 16.13 -6.09 -53.44
CA GLN A 140 16.87 -6.94 -54.39
C GLN A 140 15.90 -7.64 -55.34
#